data_AF-A0A0K8UG88-F1
#
_entry.id   AF-A0A0K8UG88-F1
#
_cell.length_a   1.000
_cell.length_b   1.000
_cell.length_c   1.000
_cell.angle_alpha   90.00
_cell.angle_beta   90.00
_cell.angle_gamma   90.00
#
_symmetry.space_group_name_H-M   'P 1'
#
loop_
_entity.id
_entity.type
_entity.pdbx_description
1 polymer ?
#
loop_
_entity_poly.entity_id
_entity_poly.type
_entity_poly.pdbx_seq_one_letter_code
_entity_poly.pdbx_strand_id
1 'polypeptide(L)'
;DFWVYCVIMGLTNARLWPADWYQGVQQIAAKSPLLISQTTHKSDMRELNYTSAIKSDSVSLNELRSQILLLLEHPTADVTASINKLTFAQCTYLLSVYWLETLRVENSEEPSLEPILSYLCDNALQKDKSGIWQCVKCVADQVFEKFRNVLFSHDEIREKVLESQAMLLLVYFNHIHKQIQLVADQYLSQLVDKFPHLLWNRRVLWCMLDILQLLAFSLTLDPNEETPTLRVVSTPYTLQLMDSLPARESRLKDFADRCQGIVNEAMKWAPRSTRSHLQEYPNQIPTQVLAHHSGLALAFDSVVSSNTLYPNALPSISKRPNCVNSNTPRFVSVLCLRSKYAGEISGMLSVLSEDEKAGLADRLVKDVWDACAEKSDASHRGALWRATAYLIICSDVNRKLLHAVGESRFKHKLQ
;
A
#
# COMPACT_ATOMS: atom_id res chain seq x y z
N ASP A 1 -29.56 -3.94 -11.86
CA ASP A 1 -30.23 -3.89 -13.17
C ASP A 1 -29.53 -3.06 -14.25
N PHE A 2 -29.15 -1.78 -14.04
CA PHE A 2 -28.56 -0.93 -15.09
C PHE A 2 -27.39 -1.59 -15.87
N TRP A 3 -26.42 -2.16 -15.17
CA TRP A 3 -25.25 -2.80 -15.81
C TRP A 3 -25.60 -4.04 -16.63
N VAL A 4 -26.62 -4.79 -16.21
CA VAL A 4 -27.13 -5.94 -16.97
C VAL A 4 -27.72 -5.46 -18.30
N TYR A 5 -28.49 -4.37 -18.31
CA TYR A 5 -28.98 -3.75 -19.54
C TYR A 5 -27.83 -3.23 -20.41
N CYS A 6 -26.79 -2.64 -19.81
CA CYS A 6 -25.63 -2.15 -20.55
C CYS A 6 -24.91 -3.28 -21.31
N VAL A 7 -24.78 -4.45 -20.69
CA VAL A 7 -24.21 -5.63 -21.33
C VAL A 7 -25.11 -6.13 -22.46
N ILE A 8 -26.41 -6.29 -22.21
CA ILE A 8 -27.34 -6.91 -23.17
C ILE A 8 -27.58 -6.01 -24.39
N MET A 9 -27.65 -4.69 -24.20
CA MET A 9 -27.82 -3.71 -25.28
C MET A 9 -26.48 -3.31 -25.92
N GLY A 10 -25.35 -3.83 -25.43
CA GLY A 10 -24.02 -3.50 -25.95
C GLY A 10 -23.60 -2.04 -25.73
N LEU A 11 -24.17 -1.35 -24.72
CA LEU A 11 -23.85 0.05 -24.39
C LEU A 11 -22.39 0.24 -23.94
N THR A 12 -21.72 -0.84 -23.57
CA THR A 12 -20.30 -0.87 -23.21
C THR A 12 -19.37 -0.90 -24.42
N ASN A 13 -19.90 -0.99 -25.65
CA ASN A 13 -19.10 -0.99 -26.87
C ASN A 13 -19.10 0.41 -27.52
N ALA A 14 -17.97 1.10 -27.45
CA ALA A 14 -17.78 2.43 -28.03
C ALA A 14 -17.97 2.50 -29.56
N ARG A 15 -17.98 1.36 -30.28
CA ARG A 15 -18.21 1.32 -31.73
C ARG A 15 -19.68 1.26 -32.13
N LEU A 16 -20.55 0.80 -31.23
CA LEU A 16 -21.98 0.58 -31.52
C LEU A 16 -22.84 1.81 -31.24
N TRP A 17 -22.40 2.69 -30.33
CA TRP A 17 -23.20 3.80 -29.83
C TRP A 17 -22.52 5.16 -30.03
N PRO A 18 -23.27 6.27 -30.06
CA PRO A 18 -22.70 7.61 -30.11
C PRO A 18 -21.71 7.85 -28.95
N ALA A 19 -20.67 8.65 -29.20
CA ALA A 19 -19.61 8.90 -28.23
C ALA A 19 -20.15 9.45 -26.89
N ASP A 20 -21.16 10.31 -26.94
CA ASP A 20 -21.77 10.94 -25.76
C ASP A 20 -22.44 9.89 -24.83
N TRP A 21 -22.99 8.82 -25.39
CA TRP A 21 -23.59 7.73 -24.62
C TRP A 21 -22.52 6.94 -23.88
N TYR A 22 -21.43 6.61 -24.59
CA TYR A 22 -20.30 5.90 -24.00
C TYR A 22 -19.65 6.73 -22.87
N GLN A 23 -19.48 8.04 -23.08
CA GLN A 23 -19.03 8.96 -22.02
C GLN A 23 -19.99 8.99 -20.82
N GLY A 24 -21.29 8.97 -21.06
CA GLY A 24 -22.29 8.85 -19.99
C GLY A 24 -22.10 7.57 -19.18
N VAL A 25 -21.91 6.43 -19.84
CA VAL A 25 -21.65 5.13 -19.18
C VAL A 25 -20.35 5.16 -18.38
N GLN A 26 -19.28 5.80 -18.89
CA GLN A 26 -18.02 5.99 -18.17
C GLN A 26 -18.20 6.79 -16.88
N GLN A 27 -18.93 7.90 -16.94
CA GLN A 27 -19.23 8.72 -15.75
C GLN A 27 -20.08 7.97 -14.73
N ILE A 28 -21.03 7.15 -15.19
CA ILE A 28 -21.85 6.30 -14.33
C ILE A 28 -20.98 5.21 -13.69
N ALA A 29 -20.02 4.61 -14.41
CA ALA A 29 -19.11 3.59 -13.88
C ALA A 29 -18.29 4.09 -12.68
N ALA A 30 -17.74 5.31 -12.80
CA ALA A 30 -16.95 5.94 -11.75
C ALA A 30 -17.71 6.11 -10.42
N LYS A 31 -19.04 6.18 -10.46
CA LYS A 31 -19.91 6.44 -9.29
C LYS A 31 -20.85 5.30 -8.92
N SER A 32 -20.91 4.26 -9.75
CA SER A 32 -21.83 3.14 -9.54
C SER A 32 -21.47 2.39 -8.25
N PRO A 33 -22.45 1.90 -7.48
CA PRO A 33 -22.18 1.00 -6.37
C PRO A 33 -21.67 -0.36 -6.86
N LEU A 34 -21.14 -1.17 -5.92
CA LEU A 34 -20.76 -2.55 -6.19
C LEU A 34 -21.98 -3.41 -6.51
N LEU A 35 -21.79 -4.42 -7.35
CA LEU A 35 -22.80 -5.44 -7.67
C LEU A 35 -22.72 -6.61 -6.66
N ILE A 36 -22.72 -6.29 -5.37
CA ILE A 36 -22.68 -7.26 -4.26
C ILE A 36 -23.96 -7.06 -3.43
N SER A 37 -24.62 -8.15 -3.03
CA SER A 37 -25.81 -8.05 -2.19
C SER A 37 -25.45 -7.54 -0.81
N GLN A 38 -26.11 -6.46 -0.39
CA GLN A 38 -25.93 -5.88 0.95
C GLN A 38 -26.70 -6.65 2.04
N THR A 39 -27.42 -7.73 1.71
CA THR A 39 -28.20 -8.50 2.68
C THR A 39 -27.65 -9.91 2.86
N THR A 40 -27.22 -10.22 4.09
CA THR A 40 -26.69 -11.53 4.53
C THR A 40 -27.66 -12.70 4.28
N HIS A 41 -28.92 -12.41 3.94
CA HIS A 41 -29.98 -13.39 3.79
C HIS A 41 -30.57 -13.51 2.37
N LYS A 42 -30.16 -12.69 1.39
CA LYS A 42 -30.65 -12.82 0.01
C LYS A 42 -29.53 -12.50 -0.96
N SER A 43 -28.95 -13.55 -1.54
CA SER A 43 -28.06 -13.40 -2.68
C SER A 43 -28.84 -12.79 -3.85
N ASP A 44 -28.37 -11.67 -4.39
CA ASP A 44 -28.89 -11.08 -5.63
C ASP A 44 -28.76 -12.04 -6.82
N MET A 45 -27.99 -13.13 -6.70
CA MET A 45 -28.05 -14.28 -7.61
C MET A 45 -29.47 -14.87 -7.74
N ARG A 46 -30.30 -14.82 -6.69
CA ARG A 46 -31.73 -15.16 -6.77
C ARG A 46 -32.57 -14.00 -7.33
N GLU A 47 -32.19 -12.75 -7.15
CA GLU A 47 -32.90 -11.59 -7.72
C GLU A 47 -32.63 -11.43 -9.22
N LEU A 48 -31.44 -11.80 -9.71
CA LEU A 48 -31.11 -11.96 -11.13
C LEU A 48 -31.98 -13.02 -11.82
N ASN A 49 -32.45 -14.04 -11.08
CA ASN A 49 -33.46 -14.98 -11.60
C ASN A 49 -34.85 -14.34 -11.67
N TYR A 50 -35.14 -13.32 -10.85
CA TYR A 50 -36.40 -12.56 -10.87
C TYR A 50 -36.43 -11.45 -11.92
N THR A 51 -35.27 -10.96 -12.41
CA THR A 51 -35.14 -10.17 -13.66
C THR A 51 -35.39 -11.02 -14.93
N SER A 52 -36.22 -12.06 -14.78
CA SER A 52 -36.88 -12.90 -15.78
C SER A 52 -37.61 -12.14 -16.90
N ALA A 53 -37.79 -10.82 -16.78
CA ALA A 53 -38.24 -9.96 -17.87
C ALA A 53 -37.24 -9.88 -19.04
N ILE A 54 -35.98 -10.30 -18.85
CA ILE A 54 -34.92 -10.24 -19.89
C ILE A 54 -34.68 -11.60 -20.57
N LYS A 55 -35.67 -12.51 -20.55
CA LYS A 55 -35.77 -13.54 -21.60
C LYS A 55 -36.17 -12.86 -22.91
N SER A 56 -35.34 -11.97 -23.45
CA SER A 56 -35.47 -11.56 -24.84
C SER A 56 -34.74 -12.61 -25.67
N ASP A 57 -35.40 -13.18 -26.66
CA ASP A 57 -34.84 -14.11 -27.65
C ASP A 57 -33.72 -13.47 -28.53
N SER A 58 -33.15 -12.34 -28.12
CA SER A 58 -32.23 -11.51 -28.91
C SER A 58 -30.74 -11.81 -28.69
N VAL A 59 -30.33 -12.28 -27.50
CA VAL A 59 -28.92 -12.56 -27.18
C VAL A 59 -28.74 -14.01 -26.77
N SER A 60 -27.91 -14.74 -27.53
CA SER A 60 -27.67 -16.16 -27.25
C SER A 60 -26.70 -16.34 -26.07
N LEU A 61 -26.96 -17.34 -25.23
CA LEU A 61 -26.05 -17.70 -24.12
C LEU A 61 -24.63 -18.02 -24.60
N ASN A 62 -24.51 -18.63 -25.78
CA ASN A 62 -23.22 -18.97 -26.36
C ASN A 62 -22.44 -17.73 -26.78
N GLU A 63 -23.11 -16.69 -27.29
CA GLU A 63 -22.48 -15.42 -27.63
C GLU A 63 -21.91 -14.72 -26.40
N LEU A 64 -22.65 -14.70 -25.28
CA LEU A 64 -22.13 -14.16 -24.01
C LEU A 64 -20.91 -14.94 -23.53
N ARG A 65 -20.92 -16.28 -23.60
CA ARG A 65 -19.77 -17.11 -23.23
C ARG A 65 -18.57 -16.85 -24.12
N SER A 66 -18.77 -16.75 -25.44
CA SER A 66 -17.71 -16.39 -26.39
C SER A 66 -17.13 -15.00 -26.10
N GLN A 67 -17.98 -14.02 -25.78
CA GLN A 67 -17.52 -12.69 -25.38
C GLN A 67 -16.67 -12.73 -24.11
N ILE A 68 -17.09 -13.47 -23.09
CA ILE A 68 -16.32 -13.64 -21.84
C ILE A 68 -14.95 -14.26 -22.15
N LEU A 69 -14.91 -15.33 -22.94
CA LEU A 69 -13.65 -16.01 -23.31
C LEU A 69 -12.69 -15.08 -24.06
N LEU A 70 -13.22 -14.19 -24.92
CA LEU A 70 -12.42 -13.19 -25.63
C LEU A 70 -11.86 -12.12 -24.67
N LEU A 71 -12.68 -11.61 -23.75
CA LEU A 71 -12.28 -10.53 -22.82
C LEU A 71 -11.29 -10.98 -21.74
N LEU A 72 -11.30 -12.26 -21.37
CA LEU A 72 -10.42 -12.80 -20.34
C LEU A 72 -9.00 -13.15 -20.84
N GLU A 73 -8.74 -13.02 -22.15
CA GLU A 73 -7.43 -13.23 -22.79
C GLU A 73 -6.65 -14.46 -22.27
N HIS A 74 -6.94 -15.64 -22.82
CA HIS A 74 -6.33 -16.93 -22.47
C HIS A 74 -6.67 -17.48 -21.06
N PRO A 75 -7.96 -17.69 -20.73
CA PRO A 75 -8.34 -18.38 -19.50
C PRO A 75 -7.81 -19.83 -19.47
N THR A 76 -7.53 -20.35 -18.28
CA THR A 76 -7.12 -21.75 -18.11
C THR A 76 -8.23 -22.73 -18.54
N ALA A 77 -7.87 -23.98 -18.79
CA ALA A 77 -8.84 -25.01 -19.19
C ALA A 77 -9.98 -25.17 -18.17
N ASP A 78 -9.67 -25.07 -16.87
CA ASP A 78 -10.66 -25.17 -15.80
C ASP A 78 -11.63 -23.98 -15.81
N VAL A 79 -11.11 -22.75 -15.97
CA VAL A 79 -11.93 -21.54 -16.05
C VAL A 79 -12.81 -21.57 -17.30
N THR A 80 -12.27 -22.03 -18.43
CA THR A 80 -13.04 -22.23 -19.67
C THR A 80 -14.17 -23.22 -19.47
N ALA A 81 -13.91 -24.34 -18.78
CA ALA A 81 -14.93 -25.33 -18.45
C ALA A 81 -16.01 -24.76 -17.50
N SER A 82 -15.63 -23.90 -16.55
CA SER A 82 -16.56 -23.18 -15.69
C SER A 82 -17.43 -22.21 -16.48
N ILE A 83 -16.85 -21.39 -17.37
CA ILE A 83 -17.58 -20.43 -18.22
C ILE A 83 -18.64 -21.14 -19.07
N ASN A 84 -18.29 -22.31 -19.63
CA ASN A 84 -19.22 -23.11 -20.42
C ASN A 84 -20.39 -23.69 -19.61
N LYS A 85 -20.29 -23.75 -18.28
CA LYS A 85 -21.34 -24.20 -17.37
C LYS A 85 -22.15 -23.04 -16.76
N LEU A 86 -21.69 -21.79 -16.89
CA LEU A 86 -22.38 -20.64 -16.33
C LEU A 86 -23.76 -20.46 -16.95
N THR A 87 -24.73 -20.08 -16.12
CA THR A 87 -26.08 -19.72 -16.57
C THR A 87 -26.09 -18.34 -17.22
N PHE A 88 -27.18 -18.01 -17.92
CA PHE A 88 -27.35 -16.67 -18.50
C PHE A 88 -27.15 -15.56 -17.48
N ALA A 89 -27.77 -15.69 -16.30
CA ALA A 89 -27.65 -14.74 -15.20
C ALA A 89 -26.20 -14.60 -14.69
N GLN A 90 -25.44 -15.69 -14.64
CA GLN A 90 -24.05 -15.65 -14.22
C GLN A 90 -23.13 -15.02 -15.28
N CYS A 91 -23.39 -15.30 -16.56
CA CYS A 91 -22.66 -14.65 -17.66
C CYS A 91 -22.90 -13.14 -17.70
N THR A 92 -24.17 -12.71 -17.59
CA THR A 92 -24.51 -11.27 -17.58
C THR A 92 -23.96 -10.57 -16.35
N TYR A 93 -23.98 -11.23 -15.18
CA TYR A 93 -23.33 -10.73 -13.97
C TYR A 93 -21.82 -10.55 -14.18
N LEU A 94 -21.13 -11.58 -14.66
CA LEU A 94 -19.68 -11.53 -14.86
C LEU A 94 -19.26 -10.43 -15.83
N LEU A 95 -19.97 -10.30 -16.95
CA LEU A 95 -19.76 -9.20 -17.91
C LEU A 95 -20.06 -7.84 -17.29
N SER A 96 -21.10 -7.74 -16.46
CA SER A 96 -21.44 -6.50 -15.76
C SER A 96 -20.31 -6.07 -14.83
N VAL A 97 -19.75 -6.99 -14.04
CA VAL A 97 -18.59 -6.74 -13.18
C VAL A 97 -17.38 -6.34 -14.02
N TYR A 98 -17.07 -7.08 -15.10
CA TYR A 98 -15.95 -6.76 -15.98
C TYR A 98 -16.01 -5.34 -16.54
N TRP A 99 -17.14 -4.97 -17.15
CA TRP A 99 -17.28 -3.66 -17.78
C TRP A 99 -17.33 -2.53 -16.75
N LEU A 100 -18.09 -2.72 -15.67
CA LEU A 100 -18.18 -1.73 -14.61
C LEU A 100 -16.80 -1.42 -14.03
N GLU A 101 -16.05 -2.45 -13.62
CA GLU A 101 -14.77 -2.24 -12.93
C GLU A 101 -13.67 -1.78 -13.89
N THR A 102 -13.66 -2.24 -15.15
CA THR A 102 -12.74 -1.73 -16.17
C THR A 102 -12.98 -0.24 -16.42
N LEU A 103 -14.23 0.16 -16.67
CA LEU A 103 -14.58 1.55 -16.92
C LEU A 103 -14.38 2.42 -15.66
N ARG A 104 -14.65 1.88 -14.46
CA ARG A 104 -14.38 2.60 -13.21
C ARG A 104 -12.90 2.91 -13.07
N VAL A 105 -12.03 1.92 -13.24
CA VAL A 105 -10.57 2.11 -13.16
C VAL A 105 -10.06 3.11 -14.21
N GLU A 106 -10.61 3.11 -15.42
CA GLU A 106 -10.17 4.02 -16.48
C GLU A 106 -10.65 5.48 -16.29
N ASN A 107 -11.77 5.70 -15.59
CA ASN A 107 -12.44 7.01 -15.57
C ASN A 107 -12.54 7.63 -14.16
N SER A 108 -12.06 6.94 -13.12
CA SER A 108 -12.02 7.50 -11.76
C SER A 108 -10.83 8.43 -11.60
N GLU A 109 -11.01 9.53 -10.87
CA GLU A 109 -9.92 10.46 -10.52
C GLU A 109 -8.83 9.77 -9.69
N GLU A 110 -9.25 8.89 -8.78
CA GLU A 110 -8.38 8.04 -7.97
C GLU A 110 -8.77 6.57 -8.18
N PRO A 111 -8.14 5.86 -9.13
CA PRO A 111 -8.47 4.47 -9.39
C PRO A 111 -8.10 3.58 -8.20
N SER A 112 -8.93 2.59 -7.90
CA SER A 112 -8.78 1.72 -6.72
C SER A 112 -9.03 0.25 -7.05
N LEU A 113 -8.30 -0.63 -6.37
CA LEU A 113 -8.48 -2.09 -6.43
C LEU A 113 -9.48 -2.60 -5.39
N GLU A 114 -9.89 -1.75 -4.44
CA GLU A 114 -10.82 -2.12 -3.38
C GLU A 114 -12.16 -2.67 -3.89
N PRO A 115 -12.80 -2.09 -4.93
CA PRO A 115 -14.00 -2.68 -5.51
C PRO A 115 -13.84 -4.11 -5.97
N ILE A 116 -12.80 -4.38 -6.77
CA ILE A 116 -12.60 -5.70 -7.38
C ILE A 116 -12.22 -6.73 -6.32
N LEU A 117 -11.41 -6.33 -5.33
CA LEU A 117 -11.09 -7.17 -4.17
C LEU A 117 -12.32 -7.43 -3.30
N SER A 118 -13.27 -6.48 -3.20
CA SER A 118 -14.53 -6.67 -2.47
C SER A 118 -15.41 -7.75 -3.09
N TYR A 119 -15.48 -7.86 -4.42
CA TYR A 119 -16.18 -8.99 -5.06
C TYR A 119 -15.51 -10.32 -4.73
N LEU A 120 -14.18 -10.37 -4.73
CA LEU A 120 -13.47 -11.61 -4.38
C LEU A 120 -13.72 -12.02 -2.91
N CYS A 121 -13.90 -11.05 -2.02
CA CYS A 121 -14.27 -11.27 -0.62
C CYS A 121 -15.74 -11.65 -0.40
N ASP A 122 -16.61 -11.59 -1.41
CA ASP A 122 -18.03 -11.94 -1.23
C ASP A 122 -18.21 -13.43 -0.88
N ASN A 123 -18.81 -13.69 0.28
CA ASN A 123 -19.12 -15.02 0.79
C ASN A 123 -20.01 -15.82 -0.14
N ALA A 124 -20.93 -15.17 -0.87
CA ALA A 124 -21.82 -15.86 -1.81
C ALA A 124 -21.02 -16.42 -3.00
N LEU A 125 -20.09 -15.64 -3.54
CA LEU A 125 -19.20 -16.08 -4.61
C LEU A 125 -18.22 -17.17 -4.14
N GLN A 126 -17.63 -17.00 -2.95
CA GLN A 126 -16.65 -17.97 -2.42
C GLN A 126 -17.26 -19.35 -2.13
N LYS A 127 -18.53 -19.43 -1.71
CA LYS A 127 -19.22 -20.70 -1.40
C LYS A 127 -19.89 -21.33 -2.62
N ASP A 128 -19.94 -20.63 -3.74
CA ASP A 128 -20.61 -21.11 -4.95
C ASP A 128 -19.83 -22.24 -5.63
N LYS A 129 -20.57 -23.23 -6.16
CA LYS A 129 -19.99 -24.45 -6.77
C LYS A 129 -19.86 -24.38 -8.29
N SER A 130 -20.37 -23.33 -8.94
CA SER A 130 -20.34 -23.21 -10.40
C SER A 130 -18.95 -22.84 -10.94
N GLY A 131 -18.05 -22.40 -10.07
CA GLY A 131 -16.73 -21.90 -10.44
C GLY A 131 -16.73 -20.43 -10.86
N ILE A 132 -17.81 -19.70 -10.54
CA ILE A 132 -17.93 -18.27 -10.84
C ILE A 132 -16.86 -17.44 -10.14
N TRP A 133 -16.42 -17.83 -8.94
CA TRP A 133 -15.35 -17.12 -8.22
C TRP A 133 -14.04 -17.11 -9.02
N GLN A 134 -13.66 -18.24 -9.63
CA GLN A 134 -12.48 -18.32 -10.49
C GLN A 134 -12.63 -17.42 -11.74
N CYS A 135 -13.84 -17.32 -12.28
CA CYS A 135 -14.13 -16.42 -13.39
C CYS A 135 -13.99 -14.94 -12.97
N VAL A 136 -14.53 -14.57 -11.80
CA VAL A 136 -14.39 -13.22 -11.22
C VAL A 136 -12.92 -12.91 -10.90
N LYS A 137 -12.14 -13.90 -10.45
CA LYS A 137 -10.69 -13.77 -10.28
C LYS A 137 -9.98 -13.46 -11.60
N CYS A 138 -10.35 -14.11 -12.70
CA CYS A 138 -9.80 -13.77 -14.01
C CYS A 138 -10.21 -12.36 -14.47
N VAL A 139 -11.45 -11.94 -14.18
CA VAL A 139 -11.87 -10.54 -14.39
C VAL A 139 -11.00 -9.60 -13.56
N ALA A 140 -10.72 -9.96 -12.31
CA ALA A 140 -9.88 -9.16 -11.42
C ALA A 140 -8.46 -8.99 -11.96
N ASP A 141 -7.88 -10.05 -12.52
CA ASP A 141 -6.57 -10.00 -13.17
C ASP A 141 -6.57 -9.02 -14.36
N GLN A 142 -7.63 -9.05 -15.18
CA GLN A 142 -7.78 -8.11 -16.31
C GLN A 142 -7.96 -6.65 -15.84
N VAL A 143 -8.79 -6.42 -14.83
CA VAL A 143 -9.00 -5.09 -14.24
C VAL A 143 -7.69 -4.58 -13.62
N PHE A 144 -6.91 -5.45 -12.98
CA PHE A 144 -5.61 -5.12 -12.41
C PHE A 144 -4.59 -4.73 -13.49
N GLU A 145 -4.55 -5.43 -14.62
CA GLU A 145 -3.70 -5.02 -15.75
C GLU A 145 -4.10 -3.66 -16.33
N LYS A 146 -5.41 -3.40 -16.47
CA LYS A 146 -5.93 -2.08 -16.88
C LYS A 146 -5.53 -0.99 -15.88
N PHE A 147 -5.69 -1.25 -14.59
CA PHE A 147 -5.26 -0.37 -13.51
C PHE A 147 -3.76 -0.02 -13.62
N ARG A 148 -2.90 -1.02 -13.83
CA ARG A 148 -1.45 -0.83 -14.03
C ARG A 148 -1.13 0.02 -15.27
N ASN A 149 -1.96 -0.04 -16.30
CA ASN A 149 -1.76 0.73 -17.53
C ASN A 149 -2.19 2.18 -17.36
N VAL A 150 -3.33 2.42 -16.71
CA VAL A 150 -3.80 3.77 -16.33
C VAL A 150 -2.75 4.47 -15.46
N LEU A 151 -2.24 3.81 -14.43
CA LEU A 151 -1.21 4.42 -13.58
C LEU A 151 0.12 4.63 -14.31
N PHE A 152 0.42 3.84 -15.33
CA PHE A 152 1.62 4.08 -16.12
C PHE A 152 1.53 5.34 -16.99
N SER A 153 0.32 5.69 -17.48
CA SER A 153 0.10 6.87 -18.31
C SER A 153 -0.10 8.18 -17.52
N HIS A 154 -0.58 8.14 -16.28
CA HIS A 154 -0.91 9.33 -15.48
C HIS A 154 0.07 9.57 -14.32
N ASP A 155 1.09 10.41 -14.51
CA ASP A 155 2.14 10.64 -13.49
C ASP A 155 1.62 11.39 -12.23
N GLU A 156 0.74 12.37 -12.40
CA GLU A 156 0.32 13.29 -11.33
C GLU A 156 -0.31 12.59 -10.11
N ILE A 157 -1.11 11.55 -10.37
CA ILE A 157 -1.82 10.78 -9.33
C ILE A 157 -1.10 9.49 -8.95
N ARG A 158 -0.08 9.09 -9.72
CA ARG A 158 0.55 7.76 -9.65
C ARG A 158 1.07 7.43 -8.27
N GLU A 159 1.91 8.29 -7.69
CA GLU A 159 2.56 7.99 -6.40
C GLU A 159 1.53 7.83 -5.28
N LYS A 160 0.56 8.76 -5.20
CA LYS A 160 -0.48 8.74 -4.16
C LYS A 160 -1.33 7.48 -4.27
N VAL A 161 -1.75 7.12 -5.48
CA VAL A 161 -2.58 5.93 -5.70
C VAL A 161 -1.77 4.66 -5.44
N LEU A 162 -0.55 4.54 -5.98
CA LEU A 162 0.29 3.36 -5.77
C LEU A 162 0.56 3.11 -4.28
N GLU A 163 0.86 4.16 -3.52
CA GLU A 163 1.07 4.06 -2.08
C GLU A 163 -0.21 3.57 -1.36
N SER A 164 -1.36 4.16 -1.68
CA SER A 164 -2.65 3.75 -1.09
C SER A 164 -2.99 2.29 -1.42
N GLN A 165 -2.82 1.89 -2.68
CA GLN A 165 -3.16 0.54 -3.13
C GLN A 165 -2.15 -0.50 -2.63
N ALA A 166 -0.87 -0.16 -2.46
CA ALA A 166 0.11 -1.04 -1.83
C ALA A 166 -0.23 -1.29 -0.35
N MET A 167 -0.63 -0.25 0.39
CA MET A 167 -1.11 -0.42 1.78
C MET A 167 -2.38 -1.29 1.85
N LEU A 168 -3.35 -1.08 0.95
CA LEU A 168 -4.54 -1.92 0.83
C LEU A 168 -4.14 -3.40 0.61
N LEU A 169 -3.25 -3.67 -0.33
CA LEU A 169 -2.79 -5.03 -0.63
C LEU A 169 -2.06 -5.68 0.55
N LEU A 170 -1.29 -4.93 1.34
CA LEU A 170 -0.66 -5.43 2.57
C LEU A 170 -1.71 -5.85 3.62
N VAL A 171 -2.83 -5.14 3.71
CA VAL A 171 -3.95 -5.55 4.59
C VAL A 171 -4.59 -6.83 4.07
N TYR A 172 -4.90 -6.91 2.77
CA TYR A 172 -5.51 -8.09 2.15
C TYR A 172 -4.59 -9.32 2.14
N PHE A 173 -3.27 -9.13 2.13
CA PHE A 173 -2.29 -10.21 2.30
C PHE A 173 -2.45 -10.94 3.65
N ASN A 174 -3.00 -10.24 4.65
CA ASN A 174 -3.28 -10.76 5.99
C ASN A 174 -4.75 -11.14 6.21
N HIS A 175 -5.56 -11.19 5.15
CA HIS A 175 -6.97 -11.57 5.20
C HIS A 175 -7.17 -13.00 5.72
N ILE A 176 -8.30 -13.32 6.36
CA ILE A 176 -8.56 -14.67 6.93
C ILE A 176 -8.61 -15.80 5.88
N HIS A 177 -9.05 -15.49 4.65
CA HIS A 177 -9.18 -16.45 3.56
C HIS A 177 -7.90 -16.55 2.72
N LYS A 178 -7.32 -17.77 2.67
CA LYS A 178 -6.06 -18.04 1.94
C LYS A 178 -6.10 -17.63 0.47
N GLN A 179 -7.23 -17.83 -0.22
CA GLN A 179 -7.37 -17.45 -1.63
C GLN A 179 -7.25 -15.94 -1.87
N ILE A 180 -7.74 -15.11 -0.93
CA ILE A 180 -7.61 -13.65 -0.99
C ILE A 180 -6.17 -13.23 -0.71
N GLN A 181 -5.51 -13.88 0.25
CA GLN A 181 -4.10 -13.65 0.54
C GLN A 181 -3.23 -13.89 -0.71
N LEU A 182 -3.49 -14.97 -1.45
CA LEU A 182 -2.74 -15.31 -2.67
C LEU A 182 -2.93 -14.25 -3.77
N VAL A 183 -4.16 -13.76 -3.97
CA VAL A 183 -4.43 -12.68 -4.93
C VAL A 183 -3.71 -11.39 -4.52
N ALA A 184 -3.77 -11.03 -3.24
CA ALA A 184 -3.08 -9.84 -2.74
C ALA A 184 -1.56 -9.95 -2.88
N ASP A 185 -0.98 -11.11 -2.61
CA ASP A 185 0.46 -11.35 -2.80
C ASP A 185 0.87 -11.26 -4.27
N GLN A 186 0.06 -11.85 -5.16
CA GLN A 186 0.26 -11.78 -6.61
C GLN A 186 0.25 -10.33 -7.07
N TYR A 187 -0.77 -9.55 -6.70
CA TYR A 187 -0.89 -8.15 -7.12
C TYR A 187 0.19 -7.27 -6.50
N LEU A 188 0.54 -7.47 -5.23
CA LEU A 188 1.63 -6.71 -4.61
C LEU A 188 2.98 -6.99 -5.30
N SER A 189 3.26 -8.26 -5.63
CA SER A 189 4.48 -8.64 -6.35
C SER A 189 4.53 -8.01 -7.74
N GLN A 190 3.45 -8.12 -8.52
CA GLN A 190 3.37 -7.52 -9.86
C GLN A 190 3.40 -5.99 -9.86
N LEU A 191 2.90 -5.36 -8.80
CA LEU A 191 2.97 -3.91 -8.61
C LEU A 191 4.41 -3.48 -8.33
N VAL A 192 5.09 -4.18 -7.42
CA VAL A 192 6.51 -3.95 -7.11
C VAL A 192 7.40 -4.20 -8.33
N ASP A 193 7.13 -5.24 -9.12
CA ASP A 193 7.90 -5.53 -10.33
C ASP A 193 7.83 -4.37 -11.35
N LYS A 194 6.66 -3.70 -11.46
CA LYS A 194 6.48 -2.53 -12.34
C LYS A 194 6.94 -1.22 -11.69
N PHE A 195 6.81 -1.11 -10.38
CA PHE A 195 7.09 0.09 -9.59
C PHE A 195 7.97 -0.24 -8.36
N PRO A 196 9.28 -0.52 -8.56
CA PRO A 196 10.14 -1.02 -7.48
C PRO A 196 10.30 -0.06 -6.31
N HIS A 197 10.10 1.25 -6.54
CA HIS A 197 10.21 2.27 -5.50
C HIS A 197 9.23 2.10 -4.34
N LEU A 198 8.15 1.34 -4.53
CA LEU A 198 7.22 0.99 -3.47
C LEU A 198 7.87 0.20 -2.33
N LEU A 199 8.92 -0.58 -2.63
CA LEU A 199 9.68 -1.32 -1.62
C LEU A 199 10.33 -0.41 -0.58
N TRP A 200 10.72 0.81 -0.97
CA TRP A 200 11.33 1.79 -0.07
C TRP A 200 10.49 3.06 0.09
N ASN A 201 9.21 3.03 -0.28
CA ASN A 201 8.27 4.10 0.04
C ASN A 201 8.05 4.12 1.58
N ARG A 202 8.08 5.32 2.16
CA ARG A 202 7.99 5.52 3.62
C ARG A 202 6.69 4.96 4.20
N ARG A 203 5.54 5.30 3.61
CA ARG A 203 4.23 4.92 4.15
C ARG A 203 3.97 3.43 3.98
N VAL A 204 4.39 2.84 2.86
CA VAL A 204 4.30 1.39 2.63
C VAL A 204 5.15 0.63 3.66
N LEU A 205 6.41 1.03 3.86
CA LEU A 205 7.27 0.42 4.88
C LEU A 205 6.69 0.52 6.28
N TRP A 206 6.20 1.70 6.68
CA TRP A 206 5.63 1.89 8.02
C TRP A 206 4.35 1.09 8.21
N CYS A 207 3.44 1.12 7.23
CA CYS A 207 2.20 0.32 7.27
C CYS A 207 2.50 -1.18 7.41
N MET A 208 3.51 -1.68 6.69
CA MET A 208 3.96 -3.05 6.83
C MET A 208 4.42 -3.38 8.26
N LEU A 209 5.20 -2.50 8.90
CA LEU A 209 5.65 -2.70 10.28
C LEU A 209 4.52 -2.56 11.31
N ASP A 210 3.55 -1.67 11.07
CA ASP A 210 2.35 -1.49 11.87
C ASP A 210 1.46 -2.75 11.83
N ILE A 211 1.25 -3.33 10.64
CA ILE A 211 0.50 -4.59 10.50
C ILE A 211 1.22 -5.73 11.22
N LEU A 212 2.55 -5.78 11.11
CA LEU A 212 3.35 -6.82 11.78
C LEU A 212 3.24 -6.71 13.31
N GLN A 213 3.23 -5.47 13.83
CA GLN A 213 2.97 -5.22 15.24
C GLN A 213 1.55 -5.62 15.66
N LEU A 214 0.57 -5.32 14.82
CA LEU A 214 -0.84 -5.67 15.08
C LEU A 214 -1.02 -7.20 15.16
N LEU A 215 -0.38 -7.95 14.26
CA LEU A 215 -0.39 -9.40 14.28
C LEU A 215 0.35 -9.96 15.50
N ALA A 216 1.46 -9.36 15.91
CA ALA A 216 2.16 -9.76 17.13
C ALA A 216 1.31 -9.53 18.39
N PHE A 217 0.63 -8.38 18.47
CA PHE A 217 -0.33 -8.08 19.52
C PHE A 217 -1.51 -9.06 19.53
N SER A 218 -1.94 -9.56 18.36
CA SER A 218 -3.04 -10.54 18.29
C SER A 218 -2.76 -11.86 19.02
N LEU A 219 -1.48 -12.18 19.27
CA LEU A 219 -1.07 -13.36 20.04
C LEU A 219 -1.26 -13.20 21.55
N THR A 220 -1.36 -11.97 22.05
CA THR A 220 -1.60 -11.71 23.47
C THR A 220 -3.09 -11.67 23.82
N LEU A 221 -3.97 -11.68 22.82
CA LEU A 221 -5.42 -11.69 23.01
C LEU A 221 -5.92 -13.11 23.30
N ASP A 222 -6.87 -13.24 24.22
CA ASP A 222 -7.48 -14.52 24.55
C ASP A 222 -8.20 -15.11 23.32
N PRO A 223 -7.83 -16.32 22.85
CA PRO A 223 -8.53 -16.98 21.75
C PRO A 223 -9.97 -17.39 22.06
N ASN A 224 -10.37 -17.42 23.34
CA ASN A 224 -11.71 -17.82 23.75
C ASN A 224 -12.73 -16.66 23.72
N GLU A 225 -12.25 -15.42 23.55
CA GLU A 225 -13.10 -14.25 23.36
C GLU A 225 -13.47 -14.05 21.88
N GLU A 226 -14.50 -13.24 21.61
CA GLU A 226 -14.91 -12.89 20.25
C GLU A 226 -13.75 -12.24 19.49
N THR A 227 -13.42 -12.75 18.30
CA THR A 227 -12.26 -12.28 17.55
C THR A 227 -12.42 -10.82 17.12
N PRO A 228 -11.63 -9.89 17.67
CA PRO A 228 -11.84 -8.48 17.38
C PRO A 228 -11.40 -8.15 15.96
N THR A 229 -12.12 -7.22 15.34
CA THR A 229 -11.65 -6.51 14.14
C THR A 229 -10.79 -5.35 14.59
N LEU A 230 -9.52 -5.36 14.21
CA LEU A 230 -8.56 -4.36 14.66
C LEU A 230 -8.29 -3.36 13.55
N ARG A 231 -8.33 -2.05 13.85
CA ARG A 231 -7.96 -1.02 12.88
C ARG A 231 -6.45 -0.99 12.68
N VAL A 232 -6.03 -0.99 11.42
CA VAL A 232 -4.61 -0.84 11.07
C VAL A 232 -4.22 0.64 11.19
N VAL A 233 -3.18 0.91 11.97
CA VAL A 233 -2.66 2.26 12.23
C VAL A 233 -2.36 2.97 10.90
N SER A 234 -2.62 4.28 10.82
CA SER A 234 -2.37 5.11 9.64
C SER A 234 -3.15 4.75 8.37
N THR A 235 -4.15 3.86 8.47
CA THR A 235 -5.04 3.48 7.35
C THR A 235 -6.54 3.53 7.75
N PRO A 236 -7.46 3.58 6.77
CA PRO A 236 -8.89 3.43 7.04
C PRO A 236 -9.31 1.95 7.20
N TYR A 237 -8.41 0.99 6.98
CA TYR A 237 -8.74 -0.42 6.89
C TYR A 237 -8.70 -1.13 8.25
N THR A 238 -9.47 -2.21 8.34
CA THR A 238 -9.53 -3.11 9.51
C THR A 238 -9.06 -4.51 9.14
N LEU A 239 -8.39 -5.17 10.08
CA LEU A 239 -7.93 -6.54 9.96
C LEU A 239 -8.77 -7.44 10.86
N GLN A 240 -9.42 -8.44 10.27
CA GLN A 240 -10.04 -9.52 11.03
C GLN A 240 -8.99 -10.58 11.35
N LEU A 241 -8.91 -10.95 12.63
CA LEU A 241 -7.94 -11.94 13.12
C LEU A 241 -8.39 -13.37 12.82
N MET A 242 -7.41 -14.29 12.77
CA MET A 242 -7.69 -15.73 12.73
C MET A 242 -8.26 -16.19 14.07
N ASP A 243 -9.13 -17.20 14.03
CA ASP A 243 -9.84 -17.66 15.24
C ASP A 243 -8.95 -18.43 16.22
N SER A 244 -7.98 -19.22 15.72
CA SER A 244 -7.12 -20.04 16.56
C SER A 244 -5.72 -19.43 16.74
N LEU A 245 -5.15 -19.58 17.93
CA LEU A 245 -3.78 -19.13 18.23
C LEU A 245 -2.74 -19.71 17.25
N PRO A 246 -2.74 -21.02 16.91
CA PRO A 246 -1.77 -21.56 15.94
C PRO A 246 -1.92 -20.93 14.55
N ALA A 247 -3.13 -20.58 14.14
CA ALA A 247 -3.36 -19.89 12.87
C ALA A 247 -2.85 -18.44 12.92
N ARG A 248 -3.02 -17.74 14.04
CA ARG A 248 -2.44 -16.39 14.25
C ARG A 248 -0.91 -16.43 14.23
N GLU A 249 -0.29 -17.40 14.89
CA GLU A 249 1.17 -17.59 14.89
C GLU A 249 1.71 -17.87 13.49
N SER A 250 1.07 -18.81 12.76
CA SER A 250 1.43 -19.09 11.37
C SER A 250 1.28 -17.85 10.50
N ARG A 251 0.22 -17.05 10.71
CA ARG A 251 -0.01 -15.83 9.94
C ARG A 251 1.05 -14.77 10.22
N LEU A 252 1.39 -14.56 11.49
CA LEU A 252 2.47 -13.66 11.89
C LEU A 252 3.79 -14.07 11.26
N LYS A 253 4.12 -15.37 11.30
CA LYS A 253 5.35 -15.90 10.71
C LYS A 253 5.42 -15.65 9.21
N ASP A 254 4.38 -16.04 8.46
CA ASP A 254 4.33 -15.84 7.01
C ASP A 254 4.46 -14.35 6.63
N PHE A 255 3.87 -13.45 7.43
CA PHE A 255 3.99 -12.01 7.19
C PHE A 255 5.36 -11.45 7.59
N ALA A 256 5.96 -11.91 8.69
CA ALA A 256 7.31 -11.55 9.10
C ALA A 256 8.34 -11.92 8.01
N ASP A 257 8.25 -13.14 7.46
CA ASP A 257 9.12 -13.59 6.38
C ASP A 257 8.98 -12.69 5.13
N ARG A 258 7.74 -12.29 4.79
CA ARG A 258 7.49 -11.35 3.69
C ARG A 258 8.05 -9.95 3.98
N CYS A 259 7.86 -9.43 5.19
CA CYS A 259 8.42 -8.15 5.62
C CYS A 259 9.94 -8.14 5.50
N GLN A 260 10.59 -9.21 5.98
CA GLN A 260 12.03 -9.40 5.90
C GLN A 260 12.51 -9.39 4.45
N GLY A 261 11.81 -10.10 3.55
CA GLY A 261 12.10 -10.09 2.11
C GLY A 261 12.02 -8.70 1.48
N ILE A 262 10.94 -7.96 1.78
CA ILE A 262 10.72 -6.58 1.29
C ILE A 262 11.83 -5.64 1.79
N VAL A 263 12.15 -5.67 3.09
CA VAL A 263 13.20 -4.82 3.66
C VAL A 263 14.56 -5.16 3.04
N ASN A 264 14.87 -6.44 2.83
CA ASN A 264 16.14 -6.87 2.23
C ASN A 264 16.28 -6.37 0.78
N GLU A 265 15.24 -6.50 -0.05
CA GLU A 265 15.28 -5.95 -1.42
C GLU A 265 15.32 -4.41 -1.41
N ALA A 266 14.57 -3.75 -0.53
CA ALA A 266 14.64 -2.29 -0.36
C ALA A 266 16.05 -1.82 0.07
N MET A 267 16.73 -2.60 0.91
CA MET A 267 18.10 -2.34 1.35
C MET A 267 19.13 -2.57 0.24
N LYS A 268 18.86 -3.50 -0.68
CA LYS A 268 19.71 -3.77 -1.85
C LYS A 268 19.62 -2.66 -2.89
N TRP A 269 18.42 -2.19 -3.21
CA TRP A 269 18.19 -1.17 -4.25
C TRP A 269 18.37 0.27 -3.74
N ALA A 270 17.86 0.59 -2.54
CA ALA A 270 17.86 1.95 -2.00
C ALA A 270 18.33 2.02 -0.53
N PRO A 271 19.55 1.56 -0.19
CA PRO A 271 20.01 1.42 1.20
C PRO A 271 20.00 2.72 2.00
N ARG A 272 20.18 3.88 1.37
CA ARG A 272 20.18 5.18 2.07
C ARG A 272 18.76 5.60 2.45
N SER A 273 17.83 5.54 1.50
CA SER A 273 16.42 5.91 1.71
C SER A 273 15.75 4.95 2.70
N THR A 274 15.92 3.64 2.52
CA THR A 274 15.35 2.62 3.41
C THR A 274 15.85 2.79 4.84
N ARG A 275 17.17 2.92 5.07
CA ARG A 275 17.69 3.22 6.41
C ARG A 275 17.11 4.50 6.99
N SER A 276 17.02 5.56 6.20
CA SER A 276 16.47 6.84 6.66
C SER A 276 15.01 6.72 7.10
N HIS A 277 14.17 6.00 6.35
CA HIS A 277 12.77 5.76 6.69
C HIS A 277 12.63 4.89 7.95
N LEU A 278 13.45 3.85 8.09
CA LEU A 278 13.45 2.97 9.27
C LEU A 278 14.02 3.66 10.52
N GLN A 279 14.96 4.59 10.37
CA GLN A 279 15.46 5.42 11.47
C GLN A 279 14.43 6.45 11.94
N GLU A 280 13.50 6.85 11.08
CA GLU A 280 12.46 7.81 11.45
C GLU A 280 11.25 7.14 12.11
N TYR A 281 10.99 5.89 11.77
CA TYR A 281 9.83 5.13 12.26
C TYR A 281 9.68 5.12 13.79
N PRO A 282 10.74 4.88 14.61
CA PRO A 282 10.64 4.95 16.08
C PRO A 282 10.08 6.26 16.63
N ASN A 283 10.34 7.39 15.96
CA ASN A 283 9.89 8.70 16.41
C ASN A 283 8.36 8.88 16.27
N GLN A 284 7.70 8.00 15.51
CA GLN A 284 6.25 8.02 15.28
C GLN A 284 5.49 7.11 16.25
N ILE A 285 6.21 6.25 16.98
CA ILE A 285 5.63 5.23 17.85
C ILE A 285 5.54 5.79 19.29
N PRO A 286 4.40 5.64 19.98
CA PRO A 286 4.31 5.99 21.40
C PRO A 286 5.33 5.21 22.23
N THR A 287 5.99 5.89 23.18
CA THR A 287 7.08 5.31 23.99
C THR A 287 6.70 4.02 24.72
N GLN A 288 5.43 3.87 25.10
CA GLN A 288 4.90 2.67 25.76
C GLN A 288 4.97 1.42 24.87
N VAL A 289 4.73 1.58 23.56
CA VAL A 289 4.70 0.47 22.59
C VAL A 289 6.11 0.17 22.06
N LEU A 290 6.99 1.17 22.06
CA LEU A 290 8.32 1.09 21.47
C LEU A 290 9.17 -0.08 22.01
N ALA A 291 9.07 -0.38 23.30
CA ALA A 291 9.88 -1.42 23.96
C ALA A 291 9.58 -2.85 23.47
N HIS A 292 8.36 -3.10 22.98
CA HIS A 292 7.88 -4.42 22.56
C HIS A 292 7.39 -4.42 21.11
N HIS A 293 7.93 -3.50 20.29
CA HIS A 293 7.49 -3.35 18.91
C HIS A 293 8.18 -4.39 17.99
N SER A 294 7.54 -5.52 17.75
CA SER A 294 8.00 -6.63 16.88
C SER A 294 8.35 -6.18 15.46
N GLY A 295 7.54 -5.27 14.88
CA GLY A 295 7.86 -4.73 13.54
C GLY A 295 9.19 -3.97 13.48
N LEU A 296 9.47 -3.13 14.49
CA LEU A 296 10.71 -2.40 14.61
C LEU A 296 11.90 -3.34 14.83
N ALA A 297 11.74 -4.37 15.67
CA ALA A 297 12.75 -5.38 15.90
C ALA A 297 13.16 -6.06 14.57
N LEU A 298 12.19 -6.55 13.80
CA LEU A 298 12.44 -7.15 12.49
C LEU A 298 13.16 -6.19 11.53
N ALA A 299 12.69 -4.95 11.43
CA ALA A 299 13.30 -3.96 10.55
C ALA A 299 14.76 -3.65 10.93
N PHE A 300 15.06 -3.58 12.22
CA PHE A 300 16.41 -3.30 12.71
C PHE A 300 17.33 -4.50 12.50
N ASP A 301 16.86 -5.72 12.80
CA ASP A 301 17.60 -6.95 12.54
C ASP A 301 17.91 -7.11 11.04
N SER A 302 16.96 -6.74 10.17
CA SER A 302 17.15 -6.69 8.72
C SER A 302 18.25 -5.71 8.30
N VAL A 303 18.27 -4.51 8.87
CA VAL A 303 19.27 -3.48 8.53
C VAL A 303 20.65 -3.88 9.04
N VAL A 304 20.73 -4.50 10.22
CA VAL A 304 21.97 -4.97 10.83
C VAL A 304 22.55 -6.17 10.09
N SER A 305 21.70 -7.11 9.67
CA SER A 305 22.10 -8.28 8.88
C SER A 305 22.44 -7.94 7.43
N SER A 306 21.85 -6.87 6.89
CA SER A 306 22.18 -6.31 5.58
C SER A 306 23.58 -5.67 5.58
N ASN A 307 24.60 -6.54 5.55
CA ASN A 307 25.97 -6.16 5.25
C ASN A 307 26.02 -5.67 3.81
N THR A 308 25.83 -4.37 3.60
CA THR A 308 26.23 -3.72 2.34
C THR A 308 27.75 -3.75 2.30
N LEU A 309 28.33 -4.87 1.87
CA LEU A 309 29.71 -4.93 1.42
C LEU A 309 29.83 -3.83 0.37
N TYR A 310 30.74 -2.88 0.60
CA TYR A 310 31.08 -1.91 -0.44
C TYR A 310 31.45 -2.69 -1.71
N PRO A 311 31.06 -2.25 -2.92
CA PRO A 311 31.36 -2.94 -4.18
C PRO A 311 32.86 -3.25 -4.41
N ASN A 312 33.75 -2.61 -3.66
CA ASN A 312 35.20 -2.78 -3.71
C ASN A 312 35.78 -3.53 -2.50
N ALA A 313 34.97 -4.30 -1.78
CA ALA A 313 35.47 -5.11 -0.68
C ALA A 313 36.39 -6.22 -1.22
N LEU A 314 37.70 -6.06 -1.01
CA LEU A 314 38.72 -7.08 -1.31
C LEU A 314 38.28 -8.46 -0.77
N PRO A 315 38.57 -9.57 -1.48
CA PRO A 315 38.20 -10.93 -1.06
C PRO A 315 38.75 -11.34 0.32
N SER A 316 39.70 -10.59 0.89
CA SER A 316 40.20 -10.74 2.25
C SER A 316 39.22 -10.31 3.36
N ILE A 317 38.13 -9.60 3.04
CA ILE A 317 37.18 -9.06 4.04
C ILE A 317 36.24 -10.13 4.60
N SER A 318 36.07 -11.25 3.90
CA SER A 318 35.21 -12.39 4.30
C SER A 318 35.75 -13.18 5.52
N LYS A 319 37.03 -13.02 5.88
CA LYS A 319 37.62 -13.66 7.07
C LYS A 319 37.49 -12.83 8.35
N ARG A 320 37.03 -11.57 8.26
CA ARG A 320 36.91 -10.68 9.43
C ARG A 320 35.56 -10.89 10.13
N PRO A 321 35.50 -10.74 11.46
CA PRO A 321 34.24 -10.81 12.17
C PRO A 321 33.29 -9.70 11.69
N ASN A 322 31.99 -10.00 11.68
CA ASN A 322 30.93 -9.11 11.17
C ASN A 322 30.94 -7.72 11.82
N CYS A 323 31.39 -7.59 13.08
CA CYS A 323 31.49 -6.33 13.78
C CYS A 323 32.40 -5.29 13.12
N VAL A 324 33.40 -5.71 12.34
CA VAL A 324 34.35 -4.80 11.66
C VAL A 324 33.75 -4.18 10.39
N ASN A 325 32.80 -4.89 9.76
CA ASN A 325 32.17 -4.45 8.50
C ASN A 325 30.75 -3.91 8.71
N SER A 326 30.27 -3.92 9.96
CA SER A 326 28.91 -3.54 10.31
C SER A 326 28.70 -2.02 10.23
N ASN A 327 27.62 -1.61 9.58
CA ASN A 327 27.16 -0.22 9.56
C ASN A 327 26.25 0.14 10.75
N THR A 328 26.06 -0.78 11.70
CA THR A 328 25.20 -0.59 12.88
C THR A 328 25.57 0.65 13.71
N PRO A 329 26.86 0.94 14.03
CA PRO A 329 27.19 2.13 14.81
C PRO A 329 26.76 3.44 14.13
N ARG A 330 26.86 3.51 12.81
CA ARG A 330 26.40 4.66 12.03
C ARG A 330 24.88 4.75 12.02
N PHE A 331 24.19 3.62 11.90
CA PHE A 331 22.74 3.55 11.95
C PHE A 331 22.19 4.05 13.30
N VAL A 332 22.75 3.54 14.40
CA VAL A 332 22.38 3.93 15.77
C VAL A 332 22.75 5.38 16.05
N SER A 333 23.95 5.82 15.65
CA SER A 333 24.38 7.21 15.85
C SER A 333 23.43 8.22 15.20
N VAL A 334 22.99 7.97 13.96
CA VAL A 334 22.03 8.85 13.28
C VAL A 334 20.65 8.83 13.96
N LEU A 335 20.17 7.67 14.39
CA LEU A 335 18.93 7.55 15.16
C LEU A 335 18.99 8.40 16.45
N CYS A 336 20.06 8.26 17.23
CA CYS A 336 20.27 9.04 18.45
C CYS A 336 20.33 10.55 18.18
N LEU A 337 21.00 10.97 17.09
CA LEU A 337 21.06 12.39 16.71
C LEU A 337 19.67 12.92 16.36
N ARG A 338 18.86 12.18 15.59
CA ARG A 338 17.49 12.58 15.26
C ARG A 338 16.65 12.75 16.51
N SER A 339 16.63 11.75 17.38
CA SER A 339 15.87 11.81 18.64
C SER A 339 16.34 12.96 19.54
N LYS A 340 17.66 13.15 19.69
CA LYS A 340 18.24 14.25 20.47
C LYS A 340 17.76 15.61 19.98
N TYR A 341 17.98 15.92 18.70
CA TYR A 341 17.70 17.26 18.18
C TYR A 341 16.22 17.51 17.94
N ALA A 342 15.42 16.48 17.62
CA ALA A 342 13.97 16.57 17.67
C ALA A 342 13.49 16.89 19.09
N GLY A 343 14.05 16.23 20.11
CA GLY A 343 13.76 16.52 21.52
C GLY A 343 14.16 17.93 21.94
N GLU A 344 15.34 18.44 21.51
CA GLU A 344 15.76 19.82 21.77
C GLU A 344 14.75 20.83 21.19
N ILE A 345 14.33 20.65 19.93
CA ILE A 345 13.36 21.56 19.30
C ILE A 345 11.97 21.42 19.94
N SER A 346 11.49 20.21 20.19
CA SER A 346 10.21 20.00 20.88
C SER A 346 10.19 20.62 22.28
N GLY A 347 11.32 20.55 22.99
CA GLY A 347 11.49 21.22 24.29
C GLY A 347 11.55 22.74 24.19
N MET A 348 12.18 23.29 23.15
CA MET A 348 12.12 24.73 22.89
C MET A 348 10.69 25.17 22.59
N LEU A 349 9.99 24.46 21.72
CA LEU A 349 8.60 24.75 21.36
C LEU A 349 7.62 24.64 22.53
N SER A 350 7.88 23.77 23.52
CA SER A 350 6.99 23.65 24.68
C SER A 350 7.13 24.78 25.70
N VAL A 351 8.27 25.47 25.72
CA VAL A 351 8.57 26.55 26.69
C VAL A 351 8.32 27.94 26.12
N LEU A 352 8.49 28.12 24.81
CA LEU A 352 8.33 29.43 24.17
C LEU A 352 6.88 29.89 24.10
N SER A 353 6.67 31.20 24.27
CA SER A 353 5.38 31.85 23.98
C SER A 353 5.07 31.87 22.47
N GLU A 354 3.81 32.11 22.09
CA GLU A 354 3.40 32.11 20.67
C GLU A 354 4.20 33.11 19.81
N ASP A 355 4.50 34.30 20.34
CA ASP A 355 5.31 35.31 19.65
C ASP A 355 6.77 34.84 19.46
N GLU A 356 7.32 34.14 20.45
CA GLU A 356 8.68 33.59 20.38
C GLU A 356 8.78 32.37 19.46
N LYS A 357 7.72 31.56 19.36
CA LYS A 357 7.64 30.45 18.40
C LYS A 357 7.73 30.96 16.96
N ALA A 358 7.10 32.10 16.66
CA ALA A 358 7.19 32.73 15.34
C ALA A 358 8.62 33.20 15.01
N GLY A 359 9.35 33.70 16.01
CA GLY A 359 10.74 34.14 15.87
C GLY A 359 11.80 33.03 15.88
N LEU A 360 11.43 31.79 16.28
CA LEU A 360 12.37 30.69 16.43
C LEU A 360 13.07 30.32 15.12
N ALA A 361 12.36 30.35 14.00
CA ALA A 361 12.94 30.02 12.70
C ALA A 361 14.07 30.99 12.31
N ASP A 362 13.86 32.30 12.49
CA ASP A 362 14.88 33.31 12.20
C ASP A 362 16.08 33.20 13.17
N ARG A 363 15.82 32.84 14.44
CA ARG A 363 16.90 32.54 15.41
C ARG A 363 17.75 31.36 14.98
N LEU A 364 17.14 30.25 14.54
CA LEU A 364 17.86 29.07 14.05
C LEU A 364 18.67 29.39 12.78
N VAL A 365 18.15 30.23 11.89
CA VAL A 365 18.92 30.72 10.72
C VAL A 365 20.16 31.47 11.18
N LYS A 366 20.00 32.39 12.14
CA LYS A 366 21.12 33.16 12.69
C LYS A 366 22.18 32.25 13.31
N ASP A 367 21.77 31.29 14.14
CA ASP A 367 22.68 30.34 14.80
C ASP A 367 23.51 29.53 13.77
N VAL A 368 22.92 29.15 12.63
CA VAL A 368 23.65 28.45 11.56
C VAL A 368 24.73 29.33 10.94
N TRP A 369 24.44 30.61 10.68
CA TRP A 369 25.38 31.54 10.06
C TRP A 369 26.47 32.02 11.04
N ASP A 370 26.10 32.28 12.29
CA ASP A 370 27.06 32.64 13.35
C ASP A 370 28.07 31.50 13.56
N ALA A 371 27.59 30.24 13.59
CA ALA A 371 28.48 29.08 13.67
C ALA A 371 29.41 28.92 12.45
N CYS A 372 28.97 29.35 11.25
CA CYS A 372 29.86 29.42 10.07
C CYS A 372 30.93 30.50 10.24
N ALA A 373 30.58 31.67 10.78
CA ALA A 373 31.53 32.76 11.01
C ALA A 373 32.57 32.40 12.08
N GLU A 374 32.16 31.67 13.11
CA GLU A 374 33.04 31.16 14.18
C GLU A 374 33.97 30.01 13.74
N LYS A 375 33.75 29.43 12.55
CA LYS A 375 34.49 28.28 12.00
C LYS A 375 34.56 27.06 12.92
N SER A 376 33.53 26.87 13.75
CA SER A 376 33.44 25.76 14.68
C SER A 376 32.60 24.63 14.10
N ASP A 377 33.25 23.53 13.69
CA ASP A 377 32.60 22.32 13.15
C ASP A 377 31.51 21.78 14.10
N ALA A 378 31.77 21.80 15.40
CA ALA A 378 30.86 21.29 16.41
C ALA A 378 29.61 22.17 16.54
N SER A 379 29.79 23.50 16.60
CA SER A 379 28.70 24.47 16.65
C SER A 379 27.86 24.39 15.38
N HIS A 380 28.52 24.36 14.22
CA HIS A 380 27.87 24.30 12.92
C HIS A 380 27.03 23.03 12.75
N ARG A 381 27.59 21.87 13.14
CA ARG A 381 26.85 20.60 13.12
C ARG A 381 25.62 20.65 14.03
N GLY A 382 25.75 21.17 15.25
CA GLY A 382 24.63 21.30 16.17
C GLY A 382 23.51 22.20 15.63
N ALA A 383 23.88 23.37 15.12
CA ALA A 383 22.94 24.33 14.53
C ALA A 383 22.19 23.72 13.32
N LEU A 384 22.90 23.01 12.44
CA LEU A 384 22.29 22.32 11.30
C LEU A 384 21.27 21.25 11.71
N TRP A 385 21.57 20.45 12.73
CA TRP A 385 20.64 19.43 13.20
C TRP A 385 19.39 20.04 13.83
N ARG A 386 19.52 21.13 14.60
CA ARG A 386 18.38 21.87 15.16
C ARG A 386 17.51 22.49 14.06
N ALA A 387 18.14 23.18 13.10
CA ALA A 387 17.45 23.75 11.96
C ALA A 387 16.68 22.69 11.15
N THR A 388 17.30 21.53 10.92
CA THR A 388 16.66 20.42 10.19
C THR A 388 15.52 19.80 11.00
N ALA A 389 15.70 19.60 12.31
CA ALA A 389 14.64 19.07 13.19
C ALA A 389 13.42 20.01 13.24
N TYR A 390 13.64 21.32 13.31
CA TYR A 390 12.56 22.31 13.24
C TYR A 390 11.82 22.27 11.90
N LEU A 391 12.53 22.14 10.77
CA LEU A 391 11.90 21.97 9.45
C LEU A 391 11.03 20.71 9.35
N ILE A 392 11.34 19.65 10.09
CA ILE A 392 10.57 18.40 10.09
C ILE A 392 9.32 18.52 10.96
N ILE A 393 9.41 19.24 12.09
CA ILE A 393 8.30 19.40 13.05
C ILE A 393 7.28 20.43 12.56
N CYS A 394 7.73 21.50 11.88
CA CYS A 394 6.84 22.52 11.35
C CYS A 394 6.15 22.06 10.06
N SER A 395 4.84 22.29 9.95
CA SER A 395 4.05 21.99 8.75
C SER A 395 4.37 22.92 7.57
N ASP A 396 4.82 24.16 7.86
CA ASP A 396 5.08 25.18 6.85
C ASP A 396 6.55 25.23 6.42
N VAL A 397 6.79 25.31 5.12
CA VAL A 397 8.14 25.39 4.56
C VAL A 397 8.74 26.79 4.77
N ASN A 398 9.59 26.94 5.79
CA ASN A 398 10.38 28.15 5.95
C ASN A 398 11.55 28.19 4.94
N ARG A 399 11.36 28.95 3.85
CA ARG A 399 12.35 29.07 2.76
C ARG A 399 13.71 29.57 3.23
N LYS A 400 13.77 30.49 4.21
CA LYS A 400 15.04 31.03 4.73
C LYS A 400 15.83 29.94 5.45
N LEU A 401 15.16 29.15 6.28
CA LEU A 401 15.77 28.06 7.02
C LEU A 401 16.22 26.93 6.10
N LEU A 402 15.40 26.58 5.10
CA LEU A 402 15.77 25.61 4.07
C LEU A 402 17.01 26.07 3.28
N HIS A 403 17.06 27.35 2.90
CA HIS A 403 18.20 27.95 2.23
C HIS A 403 19.47 27.91 3.10
N ALA A 404 19.34 28.26 4.39
CA ALA A 404 20.46 28.20 5.33
C ALA A 404 21.02 26.77 5.45
N VAL A 405 20.16 25.76 5.62
CA VAL A 405 20.57 24.35 5.71
C VAL A 405 21.25 23.85 4.42
N GLY A 406 20.78 24.32 3.25
CA GLY A 406 21.34 23.95 1.95
C GLY A 406 22.70 24.60 1.64
N GLU A 407 22.82 25.92 1.88
CA GLU A 407 24.01 26.68 1.49
C GLU A 407 25.14 26.65 2.52
N SER A 408 24.83 26.55 3.82
CA SER A 408 25.83 26.77 4.87
C SER A 408 27.00 25.80 4.77
N ARG A 409 26.77 24.59 4.26
CA ARG A 409 27.80 23.56 4.05
C ARG A 409 28.84 23.98 3.00
N PHE A 410 28.45 24.75 2.00
CA PHE A 410 29.37 25.24 0.99
C PHE A 410 30.23 26.37 1.56
N LYS A 411 29.60 27.33 2.24
CA LYS A 411 30.31 28.48 2.83
C LYS A 411 31.27 28.07 3.95
N HIS A 412 30.90 27.10 4.80
CA HIS A 412 31.78 26.57 5.84
C HIS A 412 33.00 25.81 5.29
N LYS A 413 32.92 25.24 4.07
CA LYS A 413 34.05 24.50 3.46
C LYS A 413 34.97 25.37 2.60
N LEU A 414 34.47 26.52 2.12
CA LEU A 414 35.19 27.44 1.23
C LEU A 414 35.98 28.52 2.00
N GLN A 415 35.75 28.67 3.30
CA GLN A 415 36.39 29.65 4.19
C GLN A 415 37.22 28.95 5.27
#